data_AF-A0A4U7DAJ3-F1
#
_entry.id   AF-A0A4U7DAJ3-F1
#
_cell.length_a   1.000
_cell.length_b   1.000
_cell.length_c   1.000
_cell.angle_alpha   90.00
_cell.angle_beta   90.00
_cell.angle_gamma   90.00
#
_symmetry.space_group_name_H-M   'P 1'
#
loop_
_entity.id
_entity.type
_entity.pdbx_description
1 polymer ?
#
loop_
_entity_poly.entity_id
_entity_poly.type
_entity_poly.pdbx_seq_one_letter_code
_entity_poly.pdbx_strand_id
1 'polypeptide(L)' 'MLSVELHAHSALSYDGRDPVDLLLEQAAAVGLDALAVTDHDEIDA' A
#
# COMPACT_ATOMS: atom_id res chain seq x y z
N MET A 1 -13.68 13.92 8.98
CA MET A 1 -13.97 12.90 7.93
C MET A 1 -12.72 12.07 7.80
N LEU A 2 -12.82 10.74 7.73
CA LEU A 2 -11.64 9.89 7.64
C LEU A 2 -11.00 10.03 6.25
N SER A 3 -9.68 10.09 6.19
CA SER A 3 -8.85 10.13 4.99
C SER A 3 -8.12 8.80 4.85
N VAL A 4 -8.46 8.02 3.83
CA VAL A 4 -8.00 6.63 3.70
C VAL A 4 -7.58 6.35 2.26
N GLU A 5 -6.43 5.69 2.09
CA GLU A 5 -6.04 5.06 0.82
C GLU A 5 -6.46 3.59 0.85
N LEU A 6 -7.22 3.18 -0.16
CA LEU A 6 -7.85 1.85 -0.21
C LEU A 6 -7.19 0.92 -1.23
N HIS A 7 -6.21 1.42 -2.00
CA HIS A 7 -5.57 0.65 -3.05
C HIS A 7 -4.12 1.10 -3.28
N ALA A 8 -3.18 0.43 -2.62
CA ALA A 8 -1.75 0.63 -2.81
C ALA A 8 -1.01 -0.70 -2.91
N HIS A 9 0.08 -0.73 -3.65
CA HIS A 9 0.89 -1.93 -3.87
C HIS A 9 2.24 -1.80 -3.16
N SER A 10 2.59 -2.85 -2.42
CA SER A 10 3.91 -3.05 -1.83
C SER A 10 4.88 -3.67 -2.83
N ALA A 11 6.16 -3.73 -2.47
CA ALA A 11 7.20 -4.42 -3.24
C ALA A 11 6.94 -5.93 -3.47
N LEU A 12 5.92 -6.52 -2.85
CA LEU A 12 5.49 -7.90 -3.12
C LEU A 12 4.58 -8.02 -4.36
N SER A 13 4.04 -6.90 -4.84
CA SER A 13 3.32 -6.83 -6.12
C SER A 13 4.30 -6.64 -7.28
N TYR A 14 3.99 -7.21 -8.46
CA TYR A 14 4.87 -7.12 -9.63
C TYR A 14 5.11 -5.68 -10.13
N ASP A 15 4.20 -4.75 -9.81
CA ASP A 15 4.25 -3.33 -10.15
C ASP A 15 4.50 -2.42 -8.94
N GLY A 16 4.59 -2.99 -7.74
CA GLY A 16 4.92 -2.25 -6.52
C GLY A 16 6.43 -2.11 -6.32
N ARG A 17 6.83 -1.15 -5.49
CA ARG A 17 8.25 -0.78 -5.32
C ARG A 17 8.68 -0.63 -3.87
N ASP A 18 7.79 -0.10 -3.05
CA ASP A 18 8.11 0.27 -1.67
C ASP A 18 7.69 -0.85 -0.70
N PRO A 19 8.50 -1.17 0.33
CA PRO A 19 8.08 -2.10 1.37
C PRO A 19 6.91 -1.51 2.19
N VAL A 20 6.12 -2.38 2.83
CA VAL A 20 4.95 -1.97 3.63
C VAL A 20 5.31 -0.93 4.70
N ASP A 21 6.45 -1.07 5.36
CA ASP A 21 6.89 -0.12 6.39
C ASP A 21 7.06 1.30 5.82
N LEU A 22 7.65 1.43 4.63
CA LEU A 22 7.81 2.72 3.97
C LEU A 22 6.47 3.31 3.52
N LEU A 23 5.53 2.48 3.07
CA LEU A 23 4.17 2.92 2.73
C LEU A 23 3.43 3.46 3.96
N LEU A 24 3.57 2.82 5.13
CA LEU A 24 3.00 3.29 6.38
C LEU A 24 3.62 4.61 6.85
N GLU A 25 4.95 4.76 6.73
CA GLU A 25 5.65 6.02 7.03
C GLU A 25 5.16 7.18 6.15
N GLN A 26 4.99 6.94 4.83
CA GLN A 26 4.46 7.93 3.90
C GLN A 26 3.00 8.28 4.21
N ALA A 27 2.16 7.28 4.49
CA ALA A 27 0.75 7.49 4.87
C ALA A 27 0.63 8.36 6.12
N ALA A 28 1.46 8.09 7.14
CA ALA A 28 1.54 8.91 8.35
C ALA A 28 2.05 10.33 8.05
N ALA A 29 3.04 10.49 7.17
CA ALA A 29 3.61 11.78 6.81
C ALA A 29 2.61 12.72 6.11
N VAL A 30 1.65 12.16 5.36
CA VAL A 30 0.58 12.93 4.68
C VAL A 30 -0.73 12.99 5.45
N GLY A 31 -0.80 12.36 6.63
CA GLY A 31 -1.96 12.40 7.53
C GLY A 31 -3.13 11.51 7.11
N LEU A 32 -2.86 10.35 6.51
CA LEU A 32 -3.91 9.33 6.32
C LEU A 32 -4.28 8.68 7.65
N ASP A 33 -5.58 8.44 7.85
CA ASP A 33 -6.13 7.70 8.99
C ASP A 33 -5.97 6.18 8.81
N ALA A 34 -5.89 5.70 7.56
CA ALA A 34 -5.64 4.29 7.24
C ALA A 34 -5.08 4.11 5.81
N LEU A 35 -4.45 2.95 5.59
CA LEU A 35 -3.95 2.48 4.30
C LEU A 35 -4.31 1.00 4.13
N ALA A 36 -4.85 0.63 2.98
CA ALA A 36 -4.99 -0.76 2.56
C ALA A 36 -3.91 -1.10 1.51
N VAL A 37 -3.11 -2.12 1.81
CA VAL A 37 -2.19 -2.72 0.85
C VAL A 37 -2.94 -3.84 0.13
N THR A 38 -2.98 -3.77 -1.21
CA THR A 38 -3.75 -4.65 -2.09
C THR A 38 -2.86 -5.14 -3.23
N ASP A 39 -1.84 -5.92 -2.88
CA ASP A 39 -0.94 -6.50 -3.88
C ASP A 39 -1.69 -7.40 -4.87
N HIS A 40 -1.20 -7.49 -6.10
CA HIS A 40 -1.74 -8.44 -7.08
C HIS A 40 -1.50 -9.88 -6.61
N ASP A 41 -2.50 -10.73 -6.75
CA ASP A 41 -2.33 -12.18 -6.57
C ASP A 41 -1.30 -12.73 -7.57
N GLU A 42 -0.59 -13.79 -7.20
CA GLU A 42 0.13 -14.63 -8.16
C GLU A 42 -0.90 -15.47 -8.95
N ILE A 43 -1.03 -15.21 -10.25
CA ILE A 43 -1.69 -16.14 -11.17
C ILE A 43 -0.60 -17.00 -11.80
N ASP A 44 -0.19 -18.06 -11.11
CA ASP A 44 0.57 -19.14 -11.72
C ASP A 44 -0.35 -20.00 -12.61
N ALA A 45 0.13 -20.36 -13.81
CA ALA A 45 -0.53 -21.26 -14.76
C ALA A 45 0.17 -22.62 -14.81
#